data_AF-A0A2V1BBJ6-F1
#
_entry.id   AF-A0A2V1BBJ6-F1
#
_cell.length_a   1.000
_cell.length_b   1.000
_cell.length_c   1.000
_cell.angle_alpha   90.00
_cell.angle_beta   90.00
_cell.angle_gamma   90.00
#
_symmetry.space_group_name_H-M   'P 1'
#
loop_
_entity.id
_entity.type
_entity.pdbx_description
1 polymer ?
#
loop_
_entity_poly.entity_id
_entity_poly.type
_entity_poly.pdbx_seq_one_letter_code
_entity_poly.pdbx_strand_id
1 'polypeptide(L)'
;MKERIYLDGFEIFRKFAPSRDEILLERVTLGVSDGSKRMALIETRVQGTDDGSQQLLRYQFDNLLGSACIELDDQARIISYEEFFPFRSSSYCAVANQPK
;
A
#
# COMPACT_ATOMS: atom_id res chain seq x y z
N MET A 1 -21.08 -0.27 5.33
CA MET A 1 -20.32 -1.42 5.87
C MET A 1 -18.99 -1.53 5.14
N LYS A 2 -17.96 -2.17 5.72
CA LYS A 2 -16.67 -2.44 5.06
C LYS A 2 -16.36 -3.93 5.12
N GLU A 3 -15.77 -4.46 4.06
CA GLU A 3 -15.31 -5.84 3.93
C GLU A 3 -13.87 -5.86 3.42
N ARG A 4 -13.11 -6.86 3.87
CA ARG A 4 -11.77 -7.12 3.37
C ARG A 4 -11.55 -8.63 3.23
N ILE A 5 -11.16 -9.05 2.03
CA ILE A 5 -10.91 -10.44 1.66
C ILE A 5 -9.43 -10.58 1.36
N TYR A 6 -8.78 -11.57 1.97
CA TYR A 6 -7.37 -11.86 1.77
C TYR A 6 -7.20 -13.21 1.05
N LEU A 7 -6.40 -13.20 0.00
CA LEU A 7 -6.05 -14.34 -0.84
C LEU A 7 -4.54 -14.33 -1.04
N ASP A 8 -3.81 -14.83 -0.04
CA ASP A 8 -2.34 -14.85 -0.03
C ASP A 8 -1.75 -13.44 -0.31
N GLY A 9 -1.02 -13.26 -1.40
CA GLY A 9 -0.47 -11.97 -1.84
C GLY A 9 -1.50 -10.99 -2.39
N PHE A 10 -2.80 -11.27 -2.33
CA PHE A 10 -3.85 -10.46 -2.93
C PHE A 10 -4.92 -10.07 -1.89
N GLU A 11 -5.39 -8.83 -1.95
CA GLU A 11 -6.44 -8.30 -1.08
C GLU A 11 -7.53 -7.64 -1.91
N ILE A 12 -8.79 -7.85 -1.53
CA ILE A 12 -9.94 -7.08 -2.01
C ILE A 12 -10.55 -6.33 -0.84
N PHE A 13 -10.63 -5.01 -0.94
CA PHE A 13 -11.34 -4.15 -0.01
C PHE A 13 -12.60 -3.59 -0.66
N ARG A 14 -13.74 -3.73 0.04
CA ARG A 14 -15.04 -3.20 -0.41
C ARG A 14 -15.67 -2.32 0.65
N LYS A 15 -16.27 -1.22 0.20
CA LYS A 15 -17.16 -0.38 0.99
C LYS A 15 -18.55 -0.40 0.36
N PHE A 16 -19.54 -0.76 1.15
CA PHE A 16 -20.93 -0.84 0.70
C PHE A 16 -21.75 0.37 1.16
N ALA A 17 -22.78 0.70 0.37
CA ALA A 17 -23.85 1.61 0.75
C ALA A 17 -24.56 1.11 2.02
N PRO A 18 -25.29 1.97 2.75
CA PRO A 18 -26.05 1.55 3.93
C PRO A 18 -27.03 0.40 3.65
N SER A 19 -27.61 0.36 2.44
CA SER A 19 -28.52 -0.69 1.95
C SER A 19 -27.85 -2.02 1.64
N ARG A 20 -26.51 -2.08 1.54
CA ARG A 20 -25.68 -3.25 1.16
C ARG A 20 -25.81 -3.75 -0.28
N ASP A 21 -26.76 -3.25 -1.06
CA ASP A 21 -26.96 -3.70 -2.45
C ASP A 21 -25.97 -3.07 -3.46
N GLU A 22 -25.24 -2.03 -3.04
CA GLU A 22 -24.33 -1.28 -3.89
C GLU A 22 -22.92 -1.17 -3.27
N ILE A 23 -21.90 -1.44 -4.09
CA ILE A 23 -20.50 -1.19 -3.77
C ILE A 23 -20.17 0.26 -4.09
N LEU A 24 -19.87 1.04 -3.06
CA LEU A 24 -19.46 2.45 -3.20
C LEU A 24 -17.97 2.61 -3.54
N LEU A 25 -17.14 1.65 -3.12
CA LEU A 25 -15.71 1.63 -3.38
C LEU A 25 -15.20 0.18 -3.39
N GLU A 26 -14.45 -0.18 -4.41
CA GLU A 26 -13.69 -1.42 -4.47
C GLU A 26 -12.23 -1.11 -4.78
N ARG A 27 -11.33 -1.63 -3.94
CA ARG A 27 -9.89 -1.58 -4.14
C ARG A 27 -9.32 -2.99 -4.09
N VAL A 28 -8.39 -3.24 -4.99
CA VAL A 28 -7.67 -4.49 -5.10
C VAL A 28 -6.20 -4.21 -4.89
N THR A 29 -5.56 -4.99 -4.04
CA THR A 29 -4.13 -4.87 -3.74
C THR A 29 -3.42 -6.16 -4.09
N LEU A 30 -2.39 -6.07 -4.91
CA LEU A 30 -1.49 -7.18 -5.25
C LEU A 30 -0.12 -6.91 -4.65
N GLY A 31 0.34 -7.81 -3.79
CA GLY A 31 1.71 -7.88 -3.30
C GLY A 31 2.55 -8.77 -4.21
N VAL A 32 3.71 -8.26 -4.62
CA VAL A 32 4.72 -8.99 -5.39
C VAL A 32 5.88 -9.33 -4.44
N SER A 33 6.29 -10.59 -4.41
CA SER A 33 7.36 -11.11 -3.55
C SER A 33 8.30 -11.99 -4.36
N ASP A 34 9.58 -12.03 -3.97
CA ASP A 34 10.58 -12.96 -4.50
C ASP A 34 10.58 -14.34 -3.79
N GLY A 35 9.59 -14.57 -2.92
CA GLY A 35 9.47 -15.76 -2.09
C GLY A 35 10.05 -15.59 -0.68
N SER A 36 10.86 -14.55 -0.45
CA SER A 36 11.42 -14.22 0.87
C SER A 36 10.93 -12.87 1.38
N LYS A 37 10.78 -11.88 0.49
CA LYS A 37 10.43 -10.51 0.83
C LYS A 37 9.47 -9.91 -0.18
N ARG A 38 8.58 -9.05 0.33
CA ARG A 38 7.70 -8.24 -0.52
C ARG A 38 8.52 -7.15 -1.18
N MET A 39 8.51 -7.12 -2.51
CA MET A 39 9.26 -6.17 -3.33
C MET A 39 8.37 -5.02 -3.81
N ALA A 40 7.09 -5.28 -4.05
CA ALA A 40 6.16 -4.26 -4.52
C ALA A 40 4.74 -4.52 -4.02
N LEU A 41 3.94 -3.45 -3.98
CA LEU A 41 2.53 -3.47 -3.71
C LEU A 41 1.82 -2.61 -4.76
N ILE A 42 0.84 -3.19 -5.42
CA ILE A 42 0.06 -2.58 -6.49
C ILE A 42 -1.37 -2.46 -5.98
N GLU A 43 -1.83 -1.26 -5.67
CA GLU A 43 -3.21 -1.00 -5.32
C GLU A 43 -3.94 -0.39 -6.51
N THR A 44 -5.08 -0.96 -6.88
CA THR A 44 -5.92 -0.50 -7.99
C THR A 44 -7.35 -0.30 -7.51
N ARG A 45 -7.88 0.91 -7.72
CA ARG A 45 -9.30 1.22 -7.51
C ARG A 45 -10.10 0.71 -8.70
N VAL A 46 -10.92 -0.31 -8.47
CA VAL A 46 -11.75 -0.96 -9.48
C VAL A 46 -13.07 -0.22 -9.66
N GLN A 47 -13.66 0.26 -8.56
CA GLN A 47 -14.95 0.95 -8.57
C GLN A 47 -14.99 2.07 -7.54
N GLY A 48 -15.74 3.12 -7.85
CA GLY A 48 -16.00 4.24 -6.94
C GLY A 48 -14.93 5.33 -6.99
N THR A 49 -15.10 6.30 -6.10
CA THR A 49 -14.21 7.47 -5.98
C THR A 49 -13.84 7.67 -4.52
N ASP A 50 -12.58 7.98 -4.28
CA ASP A 50 -12.02 8.41 -3.01
C ASP A 50 -10.86 9.38 -3.29
N ASP A 51 -10.27 9.92 -2.22
CA ASP A 51 -9.18 10.90 -2.30
C ASP A 51 -7.85 10.30 -2.81
N GLY A 52 -7.78 8.98 -2.98
CA GLY A 52 -6.58 8.28 -3.44
C GLY A 52 -6.52 8.16 -4.97
N SER A 53 -5.31 7.96 -5.49
CA SER A 53 -5.09 7.68 -6.91
C SER A 53 -5.84 6.41 -7.36
N GLN A 54 -6.19 6.39 -8.64
CA GLN A 54 -6.84 5.22 -9.27
C GLN A 54 -5.93 3.99 -9.24
N GLN A 55 -4.63 4.20 -9.42
CA GLN A 55 -3.62 3.18 -9.25
C GLN A 55 -2.48 3.75 -8.41
N LEU A 56 -1.98 2.93 -7.49
CA LEU A 56 -0.85 3.28 -6.64
C LEU A 56 0.12 2.10 -6.64
N LEU A 57 1.32 2.35 -7.14
CA LEU A 57 2.43 1.42 -7.11
C LEU A 57 3.36 1.83 -5.96
N ARG A 58 3.73 0.88 -5.11
CA ARG A 58 4.70 1.07 -4.03
C ARG A 58 5.79 0.02 -4.14
N TYR A 59 7.00 0.43 -4.48
CA TYR A 59 8.16 -0.45 -4.40
C TYR A 59 8.73 -0.41 -3.00
N GLN A 60 8.89 -1.55 -2.34
CA GLN A 60 9.47 -1.65 -1.01
C GLN A 60 10.91 -2.12 -1.12
N PHE A 61 11.86 -1.24 -0.80
CA PHE A 61 13.27 -1.59 -0.74
C PHE A 61 13.72 -1.69 0.71
N ASP A 62 14.03 -2.91 1.13
CA ASP A 62 14.73 -3.17 2.38
C ASP A 62 16.24 -2.94 2.21
N ASN A 63 16.90 -2.36 3.21
CA ASN A 63 18.36 -2.48 3.32
C ASN A 63 18.78 -3.93 3.72
N LEU A 64 20.08 -4.23 3.67
CA LEU A 64 20.64 -5.58 3.92
C LEU A 64 20.27 -6.18 5.29
N LEU A 65 19.82 -5.35 6.24
CA LEU A 65 19.44 -5.72 7.62
C LEU A 65 17.92 -5.69 7.85
N GLY A 66 17.13 -5.28 6.85
CA GLY A 66 15.68 -5.07 6.97
C GLY A 66 15.30 -3.89 7.87
N SER A 67 16.18 -2.90 8.01
CA SER A 67 16.04 -1.76 8.93
C SER A 67 15.79 -0.41 8.26
N ALA A 68 15.58 -0.38 6.94
CA ALA A 68 15.07 0.79 6.25
C ALA A 68 14.15 0.36 5.12
N CYS A 69 12.97 0.99 5.00
CA CYS A 69 12.01 0.78 3.91
C CYS A 69 11.85 2.09 3.15
N ILE A 70 12.22 2.10 1.88
CA ILE A 70 11.87 3.18 0.95
C ILE A 70 10.67 2.70 0.16
N GLU A 71 9.58 3.47 0.18
CA GLU A 71 8.45 3.29 -0.73
C GLU A 71 8.52 4.31 -1.86
N LEU A 72 8.56 3.83 -3.11
CA LEU A 72 8.55 4.68 -4.31
C LEU A 72 7.26 4.51 -5.11
N ASP A 73 6.81 5.59 -5.76
CA ASP A 73 5.76 5.53 -6.77
C ASP A 73 6.27 5.03 -8.13
N ASP A 74 5.36 4.94 -9.09
CA ASP A 74 5.62 4.52 -10.48
C ASP A 74 6.57 5.45 -11.25
N GLN A 75 6.78 6.68 -10.76
CA GLN A 75 7.72 7.66 -11.30
C GLN A 75 9.02 7.77 -10.49
N ALA A 76 9.28 6.80 -9.60
CA ALA A 76 10.42 6.78 -8.68
C ALA A 76 10.46 7.97 -7.69
N ARG A 77 9.32 8.61 -7.41
CA ARG A 77 9.21 9.60 -6.35
C ARG A 77 9.01 8.89 -5.01
N ILE A 78 9.68 9.39 -3.98
CA ILE A 78 9.56 8.86 -2.62
C ILE A 78 8.12 9.09 -2.14
N ILE A 79 7.44 8.01 -1.73
CA ILE A 79 6.15 8.02 -1.02
C ILE A 79 6.43 8.07 0.49
N SER A 80 7.29 7.17 0.97
CA SER A 80 7.68 7.10 2.38
C SER A 80 9.12 6.63 2.54
N TYR A 81 9.77 7.08 3.61
CA TYR A 81 11.08 6.64 4.07
C TYR A 81 10.97 6.37 5.56
N GLU A 82 11.23 5.13 5.96
CA GLU A 82 11.35 4.75 7.37
C GLU A 82 12.70 4.09 7.64
N GLU A 83 13.36 4.52 8.71
CA GLU A 83 14.59 3.91 9.23
C GLU A 83 14.38 3.41 10.67
N PHE A 84 15.01 2.30 11.03
CA PHE A 84 14.89 1.65 12.33
C PHE A 84 16.25 1.56 13.03
N PHE A 85 16.30 1.87 14.32
CA PHE A 85 17.49 1.63 15.15
C PHE A 85 17.66 0.12 15.45
N PRO A 86 18.87 -0.34 15.82
CA PRO A 86 19.05 -1.66 16.42
C PRO A 86 18.10 -1.77 17.63
N PHE A 87 17.34 -2.87 17.73
CA PHE A 87 16.21 -3.09 18.66
C PHE A 87 14.80 -2.63 18.21
N ARG A 88 14.57 -2.37 16.91
CA ARG A 88 13.22 -2.20 16.32
C ARG A 88 12.41 -1.02 16.86
N SER A 89 13.07 0.07 17.25
CA SER A 89 12.38 1.36 17.44
C SER A 89 12.46 2.15 16.13
N SER A 90 11.34 2.72 15.68
CA SER A 90 11.32 3.64 14.53
C SER A 90 12.16 4.87 14.88
N SER A 91 13.17 5.17 14.05
CA SER A 91 14.08 6.30 14.26
C SER A 91 13.60 7.56 13.53
N TYR A 92 13.01 7.38 12.35
CA TYR A 92 12.61 8.48 11.49
C TYR A 92 11.54 8.01 10.50
N CYS A 93 10.39 8.69 10.48
CA CYS A 93 9.34 8.51 9.48
C CYS A 93 9.23 9.81 8.69
N ALA A 94 9.51 9.77 7.38
CA ALA A 94 9.20 10.85 6.46
C ALA A 94 8.25 10.33 5.39
N VAL A 95 7.10 10.97 5.27
CA VAL A 95 6.16 10.77 4.16
C VAL A 95 6.26 11.97 3.25
N ALA A 96 6.39 11.74 1.94
CA ALA A 96 6.27 12.82 0.99
C ALA A 96 4.82 13.29 0.96
N ASN A 97 4.62 14.58 1.20
CA ASN A 97 3.31 15.19 1.02
C ASN A 97 3.04 15.25 -0.49
N GLN A 98 2.20 14.36 -1.02
CA GLN A 98 1.74 14.48 -2.41
C GLN A 98 0.79 15.68 -2.50
N PRO A 99 1.12 16.75 -3.25
CA PRO A 99 0.15 17.80 -3.53
C PRO A 99 -0.96 17.23 -4.42
N LYS A 100 -2.20 17.61 -4.09
CA LYS A 100 -3.44 17.28 -4.80
C LYS A 100 -3.38 17.49 -6.31
#